data_AF-A0A1D8TM87-F1
#
_entry.id   AF-A0A1D8TM87-F1
#
_cell.length_a   1.000
_cell.length_b   1.000
_cell.length_c   1.000
_cell.angle_alpha   90.00
_cell.angle_beta   90.00
_cell.angle_gamma   90.00
#
_symmetry.space_group_name_H-M   'P 1'
#
loop_
_entity.id
_entity.type
_entity.pdbx_description
1 polymer ?
#
loop_
_entity_poly.entity_id
_entity_poly.type
_entity_poly.pdbx_seq_one_letter_code
_entity_poly.pdbx_strand_id
1 'polypeptide(L)'
;MASKEHLTRLKQGVRVWNDWRANNSRLKLDLSAADLSNLDLSHANLRDAYLSGANFKGANLREADLSNATLIRANFSEADLREANFSRATLSRTNFSSANLSEADFSWSSLGRSSLVKACLEGANLRQAYLEEADLSGANFSGANLTGTNLVKAQALSTNFNRAILTGACLANWAINSATQFEEIACDYIYLNFPERERRPSSGEFAPGEFIKLFQKVSDSVELVFDRGIDWLGFAYSFKKLEVEQENAKLVIQSIENKGNGVVIVTVKISPDVDQAKVQNDLMQGYEVAHKVLQKKSEGELSTKNKKNRHSSREINSLFDLVNQLPIIAKLME
;
A
#
# COMPACT_ATOMS: atom_id res chain seq x y z
N MET A 1 22.02 4.08 27.29
CA MET A 1 22.62 5.20 26.53
C MET A 1 23.91 4.66 25.96
N ALA A 2 24.19 4.86 24.68
CA ALA A 2 25.31 4.23 23.99
C ALA A 2 26.64 4.35 24.76
N SER A 3 27.42 3.28 24.76
CA SER A 3 28.80 3.31 25.24
C SER A 3 29.61 4.27 24.36
N LYS A 4 30.21 5.29 24.97
CA LYS A 4 31.09 6.23 24.26
C LYS A 4 32.23 5.49 23.56
N GLU A 5 32.80 4.48 24.21
CA GLU A 5 33.88 3.69 23.63
C GLU A 5 33.43 2.94 22.37
N HIS A 6 32.30 2.24 22.43
CA HIS A 6 31.80 1.48 21.27
C HIS A 6 31.47 2.42 20.11
N LEU A 7 30.80 3.54 20.40
CA LEU A 7 30.43 4.52 19.38
C LEU A 7 31.65 5.18 18.75
N THR A 8 32.63 5.59 19.56
CA THR A 8 33.88 6.18 19.06
C THR A 8 34.63 5.18 18.19
N ARG A 9 34.69 3.90 18.57
CA ARG A 9 35.39 2.88 17.79
C ARG A 9 34.67 2.58 16.47
N LEU A 10 33.34 2.47 16.48
CA LEU A 10 32.56 2.28 15.25
C LEU A 10 32.77 3.45 14.27
N LYS A 11 32.82 4.68 14.79
CA LYS A 11 33.07 5.90 13.98
C LYS A 11 34.49 6.01 13.42
N GLN A 12 35.43 5.15 13.82
CA GLN A 12 36.76 5.06 13.20
C GLN A 12 36.74 4.26 11.88
N GLY A 13 35.60 3.64 11.55
CA GLY A 13 35.39 2.91 10.30
C GLY A 13 35.18 1.42 10.51
N VAL A 14 34.48 0.79 9.56
CA VAL A 14 34.03 -0.60 9.67
C VAL A 14 35.19 -1.59 9.82
N ARG A 15 36.32 -1.37 9.16
CA ARG A 15 37.49 -2.25 9.30
C ARG A 15 37.98 -2.32 10.75
N VAL A 16 38.20 -1.15 11.35
CA VAL A 16 38.66 -1.04 12.75
C VAL A 16 37.64 -1.65 13.70
N TRP A 17 36.35 -1.42 13.44
CA TRP A 17 35.26 -2.02 14.19
C TRP A 17 35.26 -3.54 14.10
N ASN A 18 35.32 -4.10 12.89
CA ASN A 18 35.28 -5.55 12.66
C ASN A 18 36.51 -6.26 13.22
N ASP A 19 37.71 -5.68 13.08
CA ASP A 19 38.95 -6.20 13.67
C ASP A 19 38.85 -6.26 15.20
N TRP A 20 38.30 -5.20 15.80
CA TRP A 20 38.05 -5.18 17.24
C TRP A 20 37.00 -6.21 17.63
N ARG A 21 35.90 -6.34 16.87
CA ARG A 21 34.82 -7.30 17.12
C ARG A 21 35.27 -8.74 17.05
N ALA A 22 36.18 -9.08 16.14
CA ALA A 22 36.76 -10.42 16.05
C ALA A 22 37.42 -10.85 17.38
N ASN A 23 38.05 -9.91 18.07
CA ASN A 23 38.72 -10.14 19.36
C ASN A 23 37.79 -9.96 20.58
N ASN A 24 36.57 -9.44 20.37
CA ASN A 24 35.66 -9.02 21.43
C ASN A 24 34.23 -9.58 21.23
N SER A 25 34.13 -10.76 20.65
CA SER A 25 32.85 -11.38 20.23
C SER A 25 31.85 -11.62 21.37
N ARG A 26 32.34 -11.77 22.62
CA ARG A 26 31.49 -11.98 23.81
C ARG A 26 31.11 -10.67 24.52
N LEU A 27 31.64 -9.53 24.10
CA LEU A 27 31.33 -8.26 24.75
C LEU A 27 29.90 -7.82 24.43
N LYS A 28 29.21 -7.40 25.48
CA LYS A 28 27.90 -6.78 25.39
C LYS A 28 28.02 -5.40 24.73
N LEU A 29 27.57 -5.27 23.49
CA LEU A 29 27.60 -3.99 22.78
C LEU A 29 26.39 -3.14 23.12
N ASP A 30 26.59 -2.02 23.81
CA ASP A 30 25.57 -0.98 23.92
C ASP A 30 25.86 0.18 22.97
N LEU A 31 25.01 0.32 21.96
CA LEU A 31 24.92 1.42 20.99
C LEU A 31 23.50 2.03 21.00
N SER A 32 22.75 1.85 22.10
CA SER A 32 21.37 2.32 22.22
C SER A 32 21.29 3.84 22.12
N ALA A 33 20.36 4.36 21.33
CA ALA A 33 20.20 5.77 21.02
C ALA A 33 21.46 6.44 20.40
N ALA A 34 22.39 5.67 19.85
CA ALA A 34 23.51 6.24 19.10
C ALA A 34 23.02 6.92 17.83
N ASP A 35 23.64 8.06 17.48
CA ASP A 35 23.50 8.66 16.17
C ASP A 35 24.56 8.11 15.22
N LEU A 36 24.07 7.31 14.28
CA LEU A 36 24.77 6.57 13.24
C LEU A 36 24.24 6.96 11.84
N SER A 37 23.51 8.07 11.75
CA SER A 37 22.92 8.53 10.50
C SER A 37 24.00 8.85 9.46
N ASN A 38 23.70 8.51 8.20
CA ASN A 38 24.57 8.73 7.04
C ASN A 38 25.98 8.13 7.13
N LEU A 39 26.25 7.25 8.08
CA LEU A 39 27.54 6.56 8.17
C LEU A 39 27.62 5.44 7.13
N ASP A 40 28.83 5.18 6.65
CA ASP A 40 29.14 3.94 5.96
C ASP A 40 29.45 2.85 6.98
N LEU A 41 28.51 1.94 7.12
CA LEU A 41 28.49 0.76 7.98
C LEU A 41 28.34 -0.52 7.15
N SER A 42 28.66 -0.47 5.85
CA SER A 42 28.66 -1.65 4.99
C SER A 42 29.56 -2.74 5.56
N HIS A 43 29.06 -3.99 5.57
CA HIS A 43 29.71 -5.16 6.17
C HIS A 43 30.00 -5.06 7.68
N ALA A 44 29.40 -4.11 8.41
CA ALA A 44 29.64 -3.98 9.85
C ALA A 44 29.08 -5.18 10.64
N ASN A 45 29.89 -5.74 11.53
CA ASN A 45 29.45 -6.76 12.49
C ASN A 45 28.80 -6.10 13.70
N LEU A 46 27.48 -5.92 13.65
CA LEU A 46 26.61 -5.42 14.71
C LEU A 46 25.79 -6.53 15.37
N ARG A 47 26.19 -7.78 15.18
CA ARG A 47 25.55 -8.96 15.74
C ARG A 47 25.45 -8.88 17.26
N ASP A 48 24.32 -9.31 17.81
CA ASP A 48 24.03 -9.31 19.25
C ASP A 48 24.08 -7.90 19.91
N ALA A 49 24.08 -6.81 19.12
CA ALA A 49 24.17 -5.46 19.67
C ALA A 49 22.84 -4.93 20.24
N TYR A 50 22.94 -4.11 21.29
CA TYR A 50 21.83 -3.31 21.81
C TYR A 50 21.82 -1.97 21.09
N LEU A 51 20.84 -1.79 20.22
CA LEU A 51 20.68 -0.66 19.30
C LEU A 51 19.29 -0.01 19.42
N SER A 52 18.58 -0.26 20.53
CA SER A 52 17.26 0.33 20.77
C SER A 52 17.33 1.85 20.65
N GLY A 53 16.45 2.42 19.82
CA GLY A 53 16.39 3.86 19.56
C GLY A 53 17.56 4.45 18.77
N ALA A 54 18.50 3.65 18.26
CA ALA A 54 19.61 4.15 17.45
C ALA A 54 19.09 4.76 16.12
N ASN A 55 19.76 5.81 15.66
CA ASN A 55 19.43 6.50 14.42
C ASN A 55 20.39 6.07 13.31
N PHE A 56 19.90 5.33 12.33
CA PHE A 56 20.59 4.88 11.12
C PHE A 56 20.02 5.56 9.86
N LYS A 57 19.32 6.69 9.99
CA LYS A 57 18.73 7.39 8.84
C LYS A 57 19.78 7.62 7.76
N GLY A 58 19.48 7.18 6.53
CA GLY A 58 20.36 7.36 5.37
C GLY A 58 21.71 6.64 5.44
N ALA A 59 21.94 5.78 6.42
CA ALA A 59 23.20 5.05 6.55
C ALA A 59 23.33 3.97 5.45
N ASN A 60 24.56 3.67 5.05
CA ASN A 60 24.87 2.50 4.23
C ASN A 60 25.19 1.32 5.16
N LEU A 61 24.38 0.28 5.11
CA LEU A 61 24.47 -0.95 5.91
C LEU A 61 24.39 -2.19 5.00
N ARG A 62 24.78 -2.06 3.74
CA ARG A 62 24.87 -3.19 2.80
C ARG A 62 25.64 -4.33 3.44
N GLU A 63 25.09 -5.54 3.40
CA GLU A 63 25.72 -6.76 3.92
C GLU A 63 26.12 -6.69 5.42
N ALA A 64 25.58 -5.76 6.20
CA ALA A 64 25.86 -5.68 7.63
C ALA A 64 25.22 -6.85 8.38
N ASP A 65 25.91 -7.39 9.39
CA ASP A 65 25.38 -8.42 10.27
C ASP A 65 24.75 -7.78 11.50
N LEU A 66 23.41 -7.75 11.55
CA LEU A 66 22.56 -7.30 12.66
C LEU A 66 21.79 -8.49 13.28
N SER A 67 22.25 -9.73 13.04
CA SER A 67 21.58 -10.91 13.55
C SER A 67 21.51 -10.89 15.08
N ASN A 68 20.38 -11.32 15.63
CA ASN A 68 20.08 -11.31 17.07
C ASN A 68 20.16 -9.93 17.76
N ALA A 69 20.32 -8.83 17.03
CA ALA A 69 20.40 -7.49 17.61
C ALA A 69 19.04 -7.05 18.21
N THR A 70 19.10 -6.18 19.23
CA THR A 70 17.91 -5.51 19.79
C THR A 70 17.81 -4.11 19.22
N LEU A 71 16.82 -3.86 18.38
CA LEU A 71 16.66 -2.68 17.53
C LEU A 71 15.32 -1.96 17.76
N ILE A 72 14.72 -2.17 18.94
CA ILE A 72 13.40 -1.60 19.27
C ILE A 72 13.42 -0.08 19.08
N ARG A 73 12.48 0.45 18.28
CA ARG A 73 12.39 1.88 17.94
C ARG A 73 13.60 2.48 17.23
N ALA A 74 14.48 1.66 16.63
CA ALA A 74 15.55 2.18 15.78
C ALA A 74 14.96 2.87 14.53
N ASN A 75 15.74 3.77 13.93
CA ASN A 75 15.35 4.48 12.73
C ASN A 75 16.30 4.16 11.57
N PHE A 76 15.85 3.34 10.62
CA PHE A 76 16.52 3.03 9.35
C PHE A 76 15.87 3.72 8.15
N SER A 77 15.07 4.78 8.36
CA SER A 77 14.45 5.49 7.23
C SER A 77 15.50 5.87 6.18
N GLU A 78 15.21 5.64 4.90
CA GLU A 78 16.09 5.99 3.77
C GLU A 78 17.46 5.28 3.78
N ALA A 79 17.69 4.29 4.64
CA ALA A 79 18.96 3.55 4.70
C ALA A 79 19.11 2.55 3.53
N ASP A 80 20.35 2.26 3.14
CA ASP A 80 20.69 1.17 2.23
C ASP A 80 21.07 -0.07 3.04
N LEU A 81 20.20 -1.07 3.02
CA LEU A 81 20.25 -2.30 3.82
C LEU A 81 20.22 -3.55 2.93
N ARG A 82 20.61 -3.41 1.66
CA ARG A 82 20.66 -4.54 0.73
C ARG A 82 21.52 -5.66 1.30
N GLU A 83 21.00 -6.88 1.27
CA GLU A 83 21.68 -8.09 1.74
C GLU A 83 22.06 -8.05 3.24
N ALA A 84 21.50 -7.13 4.03
CA ALA A 84 21.74 -7.07 5.47
C ALA A 84 21.09 -8.25 6.21
N ASN A 85 21.75 -8.76 7.24
CA ASN A 85 21.25 -9.88 8.04
C ASN A 85 20.60 -9.37 9.34
N PHE A 86 19.27 -9.46 9.41
CA PHE A 86 18.44 -9.20 10.59
C PHE A 86 17.85 -10.48 11.20
N SER A 87 18.38 -11.66 10.85
CA SER A 87 17.82 -12.92 11.33
C SER A 87 17.77 -12.94 12.86
N ARG A 88 16.62 -13.35 13.40
CA ARG A 88 16.33 -13.40 14.86
C ARG A 88 16.44 -12.05 15.59
N ALA A 89 16.52 -10.91 14.89
CA ALA A 89 16.58 -9.61 15.52
C ALA A 89 15.23 -9.21 16.16
N THR A 90 15.28 -8.36 17.18
CA THR A 90 14.10 -7.74 17.80
C THR A 90 13.93 -6.32 17.27
N LEU A 91 12.97 -6.14 16.37
CA LEU A 91 12.77 -4.95 15.52
C LEU A 91 11.43 -4.26 15.78
N SER A 92 10.76 -4.53 16.90
CA SER A 92 9.44 -3.96 17.16
C SER A 92 9.47 -2.43 17.15
N ARG A 93 8.50 -1.82 16.46
CA ARG A 93 8.37 -0.36 16.27
C ARG A 93 9.56 0.31 15.58
N THR A 94 10.33 -0.43 14.78
CA THR A 94 11.42 0.12 13.97
C THR A 94 10.86 0.87 12.76
N ASN A 95 11.53 1.93 12.34
CA ASN A 95 11.19 2.66 11.12
C ASN A 95 12.13 2.27 9.97
N PHE A 96 11.60 1.62 8.95
CA PHE A 96 12.26 1.27 7.69
C PHE A 96 11.68 2.05 6.50
N SER A 97 10.97 3.16 6.73
CA SER A 97 10.32 3.92 5.66
C SER A 97 11.31 4.30 4.56
N SER A 98 10.97 3.99 3.31
CA SER A 98 11.80 4.25 2.12
C SER A 98 13.20 3.61 2.16
N ALA A 99 13.45 2.64 3.03
CA ALA A 99 14.73 1.93 3.06
C ALA A 99 14.84 0.94 1.89
N ASN A 100 16.08 0.70 1.43
CA ASN A 100 16.36 -0.37 0.48
C ASN A 100 16.77 -1.63 1.25
N LEU A 101 15.89 -2.62 1.29
CA LEU A 101 16.00 -3.90 2.01
C LEU A 101 16.07 -5.08 1.03
N SER A 102 16.43 -4.86 -0.24
CA SER A 102 16.47 -5.95 -1.22
C SER A 102 17.41 -7.07 -0.74
N GLU A 103 16.94 -8.31 -0.83
CA GLU A 103 17.67 -9.52 -0.42
C GLU A 103 18.08 -9.56 1.07
N ALA A 104 17.53 -8.69 1.93
CA ALA A 104 17.80 -8.72 3.36
C ALA A 104 17.18 -9.97 4.03
N ASP A 105 17.84 -10.50 5.07
CA ASP A 105 17.36 -11.66 5.83
C ASP A 105 16.72 -11.23 7.15
N PHE A 106 15.40 -11.31 7.23
CA PHE A 106 14.58 -11.10 8.43
C PHE A 106 14.07 -12.40 9.05
N SER A 107 14.60 -13.56 8.67
CA SER A 107 14.05 -14.83 9.13
C SER A 107 14.04 -14.93 10.65
N TRP A 108 12.91 -15.38 11.21
CA TRP A 108 12.67 -15.48 12.66
C TRP A 108 12.77 -14.17 13.45
N SER A 109 12.75 -13.01 12.81
CA SER A 109 12.80 -11.72 13.49
C SER A 109 11.42 -11.23 13.95
N SER A 110 11.40 -10.28 14.89
CA SER A 110 10.17 -9.67 15.41
C SER A 110 10.07 -8.21 15.01
N LEU A 111 9.28 -7.90 13.98
CA LEU A 111 9.05 -6.54 13.46
C LEU A 111 7.68 -5.96 13.87
N GLY A 112 7.00 -6.51 14.88
CA GLY A 112 5.66 -6.04 15.26
C GLY A 112 5.57 -4.51 15.41
N ARG A 113 4.56 -3.91 14.77
CA ARG A 113 4.33 -2.45 14.70
C ARG A 113 5.45 -1.64 14.05
N SER A 114 6.32 -2.24 13.24
CA SER A 114 7.30 -1.49 12.44
C SER A 114 6.62 -0.75 11.28
N SER A 115 7.25 0.32 10.80
CA SER A 115 6.87 0.96 9.55
C SER A 115 7.85 0.55 8.45
N LEU A 116 7.32 -0.01 7.38
CA LEU A 116 8.01 -0.42 6.14
C LEU A 116 7.45 0.38 4.94
N VAL A 117 6.84 1.54 5.21
CA VAL A 117 6.17 2.35 4.19
C VAL A 117 7.14 2.67 3.05
N LYS A 118 6.75 2.33 1.82
CA LYS A 118 7.56 2.53 0.60
C LYS A 118 8.96 1.88 0.62
N ALA A 119 9.21 0.92 1.51
CA ALA A 119 10.48 0.20 1.54
C ALA A 119 10.58 -0.79 0.36
N CYS A 120 11.79 -1.05 -0.11
CA CYS A 120 12.06 -2.05 -1.14
C CYS A 120 12.54 -3.35 -0.49
N LEU A 121 11.70 -4.38 -0.40
CA LEU A 121 12.00 -5.72 0.11
C LEU A 121 12.06 -6.78 -1.01
N GLU A 122 12.45 -6.38 -2.21
CA GLU A 122 12.59 -7.30 -3.35
C GLU A 122 13.51 -8.48 -2.98
N GLY A 123 13.03 -9.71 -3.15
CA GLY A 123 13.79 -10.93 -2.82
C GLY A 123 14.12 -11.15 -1.34
N ALA A 124 13.62 -10.31 -0.43
CA ALA A 124 13.94 -10.43 0.99
C ALA A 124 13.42 -11.74 1.62
N ASN A 125 14.14 -12.27 2.60
CA ASN A 125 13.74 -13.47 3.34
C ASN A 125 13.06 -13.10 4.66
N LEU A 126 11.74 -13.26 4.75
CA LEU A 126 10.94 -12.99 5.96
C LEU A 126 10.37 -14.27 6.59
N ARG A 127 10.96 -15.43 6.28
CA ARG A 127 10.46 -16.73 6.76
C ARG A 127 10.31 -16.74 8.28
N GLN A 128 9.11 -17.07 8.77
CA GLN A 128 8.78 -17.12 10.21
C GLN A 128 9.00 -15.79 10.95
N ALA A 129 9.01 -14.65 10.24
CA ALA A 129 9.06 -13.34 10.87
C ALA A 129 7.69 -12.93 11.44
N TYR A 130 7.71 -12.05 12.45
CA TYR A 130 6.51 -11.52 13.09
C TYR A 130 6.30 -10.05 12.72
N LEU A 131 5.33 -9.77 11.85
CA LEU A 131 4.94 -8.44 11.36
C LEU A 131 3.53 -8.02 11.86
N GLU A 132 3.11 -8.49 13.04
CA GLU A 132 1.82 -8.11 13.62
C GLU A 132 1.69 -6.57 13.71
N GLU A 133 0.58 -6.02 13.23
CA GLU A 133 0.29 -4.57 13.24
C GLU A 133 1.36 -3.71 12.53
N ALA A 134 2.21 -4.29 11.65
CA ALA A 134 3.17 -3.53 10.86
C ALA A 134 2.50 -2.75 9.71
N ASP A 135 3.07 -1.61 9.34
CA ASP A 135 2.64 -0.82 8.18
C ASP A 135 3.55 -1.08 6.99
N LEU A 136 3.02 -1.77 5.97
CA LEU A 136 3.68 -2.15 4.74
C LEU A 136 3.28 -1.26 3.55
N SER A 137 2.55 -0.17 3.79
CA SER A 137 1.88 0.58 2.74
C SER A 137 2.85 1.07 1.66
N GLY A 138 2.57 0.74 0.39
CA GLY A 138 3.43 1.09 -0.74
C GLY A 138 4.77 0.36 -0.82
N ALA A 139 5.03 -0.64 0.04
CA ALA A 139 6.27 -1.42 0.00
C ALA A 139 6.32 -2.38 -1.20
N ASN A 140 7.53 -2.73 -1.63
CA ASN A 140 7.77 -3.73 -2.66
C ASN A 140 8.27 -5.03 -2.04
N PHE A 141 7.43 -6.06 -1.96
CA PHE A 141 7.77 -7.41 -1.52
C PHE A 141 7.93 -8.39 -2.70
N SER A 142 8.21 -7.89 -3.91
CA SER A 142 8.28 -8.76 -5.07
C SER A 142 9.37 -9.83 -4.91
N GLY A 143 9.02 -11.09 -5.19
CA GLY A 143 9.93 -12.23 -5.00
C GLY A 143 10.29 -12.55 -3.54
N ALA A 144 9.75 -11.84 -2.55
CA ALA A 144 10.09 -12.05 -1.14
C ALA A 144 9.56 -13.39 -0.61
N ASN A 145 10.30 -14.01 0.32
CA ASN A 145 9.88 -15.22 0.99
C ASN A 145 9.18 -14.90 2.32
N LEU A 146 7.84 -14.96 2.33
CA LEU A 146 6.98 -14.74 3.49
C LEU A 146 6.46 -16.06 4.09
N THR A 147 7.19 -17.17 3.90
CA THR A 147 6.76 -18.49 4.37
C THR A 147 6.59 -18.50 5.90
N GLY A 148 5.37 -18.79 6.36
CA GLY A 148 5.06 -18.83 7.80
C GLY A 148 5.11 -17.47 8.51
N THR A 149 5.14 -16.36 7.78
CA THR A 149 5.18 -15.02 8.36
C THR A 149 3.85 -14.68 9.03
N ASN A 150 3.89 -14.02 10.19
CA ASN A 150 2.72 -13.50 10.86
C ASN A 150 2.44 -12.05 10.40
N LEU A 151 1.37 -11.83 9.64
CA LEU A 151 0.90 -10.53 9.14
C LEU A 151 -0.43 -10.11 9.78
N VAL A 152 -0.74 -10.64 10.97
CA VAL A 152 -1.98 -10.31 11.68
C VAL A 152 -2.12 -8.80 11.86
N LYS A 153 -3.24 -8.23 11.40
CA LYS A 153 -3.53 -6.78 11.43
C LYS A 153 -2.50 -5.89 10.72
N ALA A 154 -1.64 -6.44 9.86
CA ALA A 154 -0.72 -5.63 9.08
C ALA A 154 -1.48 -4.74 8.07
N GLN A 155 -0.98 -3.54 7.79
CA GLN A 155 -1.50 -2.67 6.75
C GLN A 155 -0.69 -2.86 5.47
N ALA A 156 -1.24 -3.54 4.48
CA ALA A 156 -0.60 -3.85 3.20
C ALA A 156 -1.29 -3.14 2.02
N LEU A 157 -1.61 -1.85 2.21
CA LEU A 157 -2.27 -1.01 1.22
C LEU A 157 -1.29 -0.69 0.08
N SER A 158 -1.72 -0.84 -1.17
CA SER A 158 -0.89 -0.55 -2.35
C SER A 158 0.48 -1.26 -2.31
N THR A 159 0.55 -2.42 -1.67
CA THR A 159 1.78 -3.20 -1.50
C THR A 159 1.95 -4.15 -2.67
N ASN A 160 3.16 -4.26 -3.20
CA ASN A 160 3.46 -5.20 -4.28
C ASN A 160 3.92 -6.54 -3.69
N PHE A 161 3.13 -7.59 -3.82
CA PHE A 161 3.53 -8.96 -3.46
C PHE A 161 3.86 -9.84 -4.67
N ASN A 162 4.02 -9.28 -5.87
CA ASN A 162 4.20 -10.08 -7.09
C ASN A 162 5.35 -11.09 -6.92
N ARG A 163 5.15 -12.36 -7.29
CA ARG A 163 6.13 -13.46 -7.15
C ARG A 163 6.54 -13.78 -5.70
N ALA A 164 5.89 -13.22 -4.69
CA ALA A 164 6.18 -13.55 -3.30
C ALA A 164 5.71 -14.98 -2.97
N ILE A 165 6.36 -15.57 -1.97
CA ILE A 165 6.00 -16.87 -1.41
C ILE A 165 5.23 -16.65 -0.12
N LEU A 166 3.94 -17.02 -0.07
CA LEU A 166 3.05 -16.79 1.07
C LEU A 166 2.64 -18.06 1.81
N THR A 167 3.17 -19.23 1.44
CA THR A 167 2.82 -20.51 2.07
C THR A 167 2.95 -20.46 3.60
N GLY A 168 1.86 -20.77 4.29
CA GLY A 168 1.78 -20.80 5.74
C GLY A 168 1.73 -19.43 6.43
N ALA A 169 1.70 -18.32 5.68
CA ALA A 169 1.54 -16.99 6.28
C ALA A 169 0.18 -16.84 6.98
N CYS A 170 0.14 -16.05 8.05
CA CYS A 170 -1.10 -15.70 8.75
C CYS A 170 -1.54 -14.29 8.35
N LEU A 171 -2.68 -14.17 7.69
CA LEU A 171 -3.22 -12.93 7.11
C LEU A 171 -4.46 -12.42 7.87
N ALA A 172 -4.65 -12.86 9.12
CA ALA A 172 -5.83 -12.51 9.90
C ALA A 172 -5.96 -11.00 10.09
N ASN A 173 -7.08 -10.42 9.65
CA ASN A 173 -7.37 -8.99 9.74
C ASN A 173 -6.31 -8.07 9.09
N TRP A 174 -5.50 -8.56 8.16
CA TRP A 174 -4.63 -7.67 7.39
C TRP A 174 -5.49 -6.74 6.50
N ALA A 175 -5.00 -5.52 6.26
CA ALA A 175 -5.70 -4.54 5.44
C ALA A 175 -5.02 -4.44 4.06
N ILE A 176 -5.81 -4.58 2.99
CA ILE A 176 -5.37 -4.44 1.59
C ILE A 176 -6.36 -3.54 0.84
N ASN A 177 -5.98 -3.05 -0.34
CA ASN A 177 -6.88 -2.29 -1.22
C ASN A 177 -6.74 -2.76 -2.68
N SER A 178 -7.50 -2.15 -3.59
CA SER A 178 -7.46 -2.47 -5.03
C SER A 178 -6.10 -2.25 -5.69
N ALA A 179 -5.20 -1.48 -5.08
CA ALA A 179 -3.84 -1.25 -5.57
C ALA A 179 -2.83 -2.28 -5.05
N THR A 180 -3.21 -3.18 -4.12
CA THR A 180 -2.34 -4.27 -3.66
C THR A 180 -2.19 -5.32 -4.76
N GLN A 181 -0.96 -5.69 -5.09
CA GLN A 181 -0.64 -6.53 -6.26
C GLN A 181 -0.25 -7.95 -5.82
N PHE A 182 -0.67 -8.96 -6.59
CA PHE A 182 -0.51 -10.38 -6.27
C PHE A 182 -0.26 -11.26 -7.51
N GLU A 183 0.45 -10.75 -8.50
CA GLU A 183 0.76 -11.52 -9.71
C GLU A 183 1.75 -12.65 -9.39
N GLU A 184 1.55 -13.84 -9.94
CA GLU A 184 2.48 -14.97 -9.83
C GLU A 184 2.84 -15.39 -8.39
N ILE A 185 1.93 -15.23 -7.42
CA ILE A 185 2.14 -15.69 -6.04
C ILE A 185 2.34 -17.21 -5.98
N ALA A 186 3.36 -17.64 -5.24
CA ALA A 186 3.51 -19.01 -4.79
C ALA A 186 2.89 -19.18 -3.40
N CYS A 187 1.78 -19.90 -3.30
CA CYS A 187 1.09 -20.08 -2.03
C CYS A 187 0.28 -21.38 -2.03
N ASP A 188 0.66 -22.31 -1.18
CA ASP A 188 -0.03 -23.59 -1.04
C ASP A 188 -1.18 -23.48 -0.03
N TYR A 189 -0.99 -22.71 1.04
CA TYR A 189 -2.01 -22.43 2.05
C TYR A 189 -1.68 -21.21 2.88
N ILE A 190 -2.66 -20.66 3.58
CA ILE A 190 -2.52 -19.57 4.56
C ILE A 190 -3.35 -19.85 5.82
N TYR A 191 -3.22 -18.96 6.81
CA TYR A 191 -4.12 -18.87 7.96
C TYR A 191 -4.88 -17.53 7.99
N LEU A 192 -6.17 -17.55 8.31
CA LEU A 192 -7.04 -16.36 8.34
C LEU A 192 -7.51 -15.94 9.74
N ASN A 193 -7.12 -16.68 10.79
CA ASN A 193 -7.47 -16.36 12.17
C ASN A 193 -6.28 -16.65 13.12
N PHE A 194 -6.24 -15.95 14.26
CA PHE A 194 -5.22 -16.06 15.30
C PHE A 194 -5.83 -15.79 16.69
N PRO A 195 -5.52 -16.58 17.75
CA PRO A 195 -4.58 -17.71 17.76
C PRO A 195 -5.14 -19.00 17.15
N GLU A 196 -6.45 -19.07 17.00
CA GLU A 196 -7.17 -20.17 16.36
C GLU A 196 -6.88 -20.14 14.86
N ARG A 197 -5.98 -21.03 14.41
CA ARG A 197 -5.50 -21.06 13.02
C ARG A 197 -6.57 -21.61 12.08
N GLU A 198 -7.31 -20.72 11.41
CA GLU A 198 -8.19 -21.10 10.30
C GLU A 198 -7.38 -21.26 9.01
N ARG A 199 -7.02 -22.50 8.65
CA ARG A 199 -6.26 -22.78 7.42
C ARG A 199 -7.13 -22.65 6.16
N ARG A 200 -6.61 -22.02 5.11
CA ARG A 200 -7.19 -22.01 3.76
C ARG A 200 -6.16 -22.46 2.72
N PRO A 201 -6.49 -23.40 1.80
CA PRO A 201 -7.68 -24.25 1.86
C PRO A 201 -7.69 -25.08 3.15
N SER A 202 -8.85 -25.59 3.58
CA SER A 202 -8.94 -26.34 4.84
C SER A 202 -8.13 -27.65 4.82
N SER A 203 -7.86 -28.18 3.62
CA SER A 203 -6.96 -29.30 3.33
C SER A 203 -6.36 -29.13 1.93
N GLY A 204 -5.27 -29.84 1.62
CA GLY A 204 -4.60 -29.74 0.32
C GLY A 204 -3.91 -28.39 0.09
N GLU A 205 -3.75 -28.03 -1.18
CA GLU A 205 -3.05 -26.83 -1.65
C GLU A 205 -3.98 -25.98 -2.50
N PHE A 206 -3.76 -24.66 -2.55
CA PHE A 206 -4.52 -23.79 -3.44
C PHE A 206 -4.35 -24.22 -4.90
N ALA A 207 -5.46 -24.28 -5.63
CA ALA A 207 -5.38 -24.33 -7.09
C ALA A 207 -4.87 -22.99 -7.65
N PRO A 208 -4.33 -22.96 -8.89
CA PRO A 208 -3.91 -21.73 -9.54
C PRO A 208 -5.01 -20.64 -9.50
N GLY A 209 -4.66 -19.47 -8.94
CA GLY A 209 -5.56 -18.33 -8.80
C GLY A 209 -6.57 -18.39 -7.64
N GLU A 210 -6.67 -19.50 -6.90
CA GLU A 210 -7.63 -19.64 -5.79
C GLU A 210 -7.30 -18.72 -4.62
N PHE A 211 -6.01 -18.57 -4.30
CA PHE A 211 -5.53 -17.65 -3.25
C PHE A 211 -6.08 -16.22 -3.42
N ILE A 212 -6.07 -15.70 -4.65
CA ILE A 212 -6.50 -14.33 -4.96
C ILE A 212 -7.99 -14.13 -4.73
N LYS A 213 -8.81 -15.17 -4.95
CA LYS A 213 -10.25 -15.12 -4.75
C LYS A 213 -10.63 -14.88 -3.29
N LEU A 214 -9.74 -15.15 -2.32
CA LEU A 214 -9.95 -14.83 -0.91
C LEU A 214 -9.97 -13.32 -0.63
N PHE A 215 -9.28 -12.55 -1.47
CA PHE A 215 -9.02 -11.12 -1.28
C PHE A 215 -9.70 -10.24 -2.32
N GLN A 216 -10.19 -10.85 -3.40
CA GLN A 216 -11.20 -10.25 -4.25
C GLN A 216 -12.46 -10.04 -3.41
N LYS A 217 -12.50 -8.90 -2.73
CA LYS A 217 -13.74 -8.37 -2.21
C LYS A 217 -14.60 -8.11 -3.44
N VAL A 218 -15.53 -9.02 -3.71
CA VAL A 218 -16.68 -8.74 -4.56
C VAL A 218 -17.50 -7.68 -3.81
N SER A 219 -16.99 -6.45 -3.82
CA SER A 219 -17.82 -5.27 -3.67
C SER A 219 -18.32 -5.04 -5.06
N ASP A 220 -19.56 -5.42 -5.30
CA ASP A 220 -20.27 -5.09 -6.52
C ASP A 220 -20.59 -3.59 -6.55
N SER A 221 -19.79 -2.71 -5.95
CA SER A 221 -20.12 -1.30 -5.71
C SER A 221 -18.88 -0.40 -5.60
N VAL A 222 -19.00 0.81 -6.15
CA VAL A 222 -18.04 1.93 -6.02
C VAL A 222 -18.69 3.12 -5.33
N GLU A 223 -17.93 3.84 -4.50
CA GLU A 223 -18.39 5.06 -3.84
C GLU A 223 -17.78 6.30 -4.50
N LEU A 224 -18.63 7.22 -4.94
CA LEU A 224 -18.24 8.50 -5.53
C LEU A 224 -18.49 9.61 -4.51
N VAL A 225 -17.47 10.39 -4.18
CA VAL A 225 -17.55 11.46 -3.18
C VAL A 225 -17.46 12.81 -3.87
N PHE A 226 -18.48 13.65 -3.66
CA PHE A 226 -18.57 15.01 -4.16
C PHE A 226 -18.51 15.97 -2.98
N ASP A 227 -17.41 16.72 -2.85
CA ASP A 227 -17.08 17.52 -1.66
C ASP A 227 -17.69 18.95 -1.67
N ARG A 228 -18.24 19.39 -2.80
CA ARG A 228 -18.77 20.76 -3.00
C ARG A 228 -20.16 20.77 -3.63
N GLY A 229 -20.98 19.81 -3.23
CA GLY A 229 -22.23 19.49 -3.90
C GLY A 229 -21.96 18.74 -5.20
N ILE A 230 -23.05 18.25 -5.80
CA ILE A 230 -23.02 17.47 -7.02
C ILE A 230 -23.78 18.20 -8.13
N ASP A 231 -23.15 18.34 -9.29
CA ASP A 231 -23.81 18.74 -10.52
C ASP A 231 -24.53 17.51 -11.09
N TRP A 232 -25.82 17.39 -10.80
CA TRP A 232 -26.62 16.24 -11.20
C TRP A 232 -26.65 16.01 -12.71
N LEU A 233 -26.55 17.08 -13.52
CA LEU A 233 -26.49 16.95 -14.99
C LEU A 233 -25.13 16.42 -15.43
N GLY A 234 -24.05 16.93 -14.84
CA GLY A 234 -22.70 16.41 -15.08
C GLY A 234 -22.56 14.95 -14.69
N PHE A 235 -23.16 14.57 -13.55
CA PHE A 235 -23.16 13.20 -13.05
C PHE A 235 -23.96 12.27 -13.97
N ALA A 236 -25.18 12.65 -14.33
CA ALA A 236 -26.03 11.86 -15.22
C ALA A 236 -25.37 11.62 -16.59
N TYR A 237 -24.69 12.63 -17.13
CA TYR A 237 -23.90 12.46 -18.35
C TYR A 237 -22.79 11.43 -18.17
N SER A 238 -21.96 11.58 -17.14
CA SER A 238 -20.84 10.67 -16.89
C SER A 238 -21.31 9.22 -16.74
N PHE A 239 -22.39 9.04 -15.95
CA PHE A 239 -23.01 7.74 -15.73
C PHE A 239 -23.48 7.11 -17.05
N LYS A 240 -24.19 7.86 -17.89
CA LYS A 240 -24.69 7.38 -19.19
C LYS A 240 -23.60 7.12 -20.21
N LYS A 241 -22.59 7.99 -20.24
CA LYS A 241 -21.41 7.81 -21.09
C LYS A 241 -20.73 6.47 -20.77
N LEU A 242 -20.49 6.20 -19.48
CA LEU A 242 -19.85 4.95 -19.08
C LEU A 242 -20.73 3.72 -19.33
N GLU A 243 -22.05 3.84 -19.16
CA GLU A 243 -22.99 2.76 -19.48
C GLU A 243 -22.95 2.36 -20.97
N VAL A 244 -22.72 3.32 -21.87
CA VAL A 244 -22.54 3.09 -23.31
C VAL A 244 -21.13 2.56 -23.64
N GLU A 245 -20.09 3.08 -22.99
CA GLU A 245 -18.70 2.69 -23.24
C GLU A 245 -18.34 1.31 -22.63
N GLN A 246 -19.04 0.89 -21.58
CA GLN A 246 -18.79 -0.36 -20.84
C GLN A 246 -20.11 -1.09 -20.55
N GLU A 247 -20.71 -1.70 -21.57
CA GLU A 247 -21.97 -2.46 -21.43
C GLU A 247 -21.92 -3.58 -20.37
N ASN A 248 -20.73 -4.15 -20.13
CA ASN A 248 -20.54 -5.19 -19.10
C ASN A 248 -20.52 -4.66 -17.66
N ALA A 249 -20.37 -3.35 -17.44
CA ALA A 249 -20.28 -2.74 -16.12
C ALA A 249 -21.60 -2.78 -15.32
N LYS A 250 -22.76 -2.89 -16.01
CA LYS A 250 -24.11 -2.96 -15.41
C LYS A 250 -24.29 -2.00 -14.21
N LEU A 251 -24.10 -0.71 -14.47
CA LEU A 251 -24.13 0.34 -13.45
C LEU A 251 -25.55 0.49 -12.87
N VAL A 252 -25.67 0.51 -11.54
CA VAL A 252 -26.94 0.77 -10.83
C VAL A 252 -26.67 1.68 -9.64
N ILE A 253 -27.36 2.82 -9.52
CA ILE A 253 -27.25 3.68 -8.33
C ILE A 253 -27.88 2.94 -7.15
N GLN A 254 -27.08 2.63 -6.13
CA GLN A 254 -27.50 1.90 -4.94
C GLN A 254 -27.93 2.86 -3.81
N SER A 255 -27.16 3.93 -3.57
CA SER A 255 -27.51 4.94 -2.57
C SER A 255 -26.99 6.32 -2.96
N ILE A 256 -27.67 7.34 -2.45
CA ILE A 256 -27.24 8.74 -2.48
C ILE A 256 -27.34 9.25 -1.04
N GLU A 257 -26.22 9.67 -0.46
CA GLU A 257 -26.14 10.10 0.93
C GLU A 257 -25.64 11.54 0.99
N ASN A 258 -26.43 12.43 1.60
CA ASN A 258 -25.99 13.79 1.93
C ASN A 258 -25.39 13.77 3.35
N LYS A 259 -24.07 13.97 3.45
CA LYS A 259 -23.33 13.94 4.72
C LYS A 259 -23.30 15.31 5.43
N GLY A 260 -23.96 16.32 4.87
CA GLY A 260 -23.89 17.70 5.34
C GLY A 260 -22.65 18.43 4.80
N ASN A 261 -22.59 19.75 4.99
CA ASN A 261 -21.50 20.62 4.54
C ASN A 261 -21.19 20.56 3.03
N GLY A 262 -22.20 20.21 2.22
CA GLY A 262 -22.04 20.08 0.76
C GLY A 262 -21.48 18.72 0.31
N VAL A 263 -21.17 17.80 1.23
CA VAL A 263 -20.67 16.48 0.84
C VAL A 263 -21.81 15.55 0.45
N VAL A 264 -21.77 15.02 -0.77
CA VAL A 264 -22.69 13.99 -1.28
C VAL A 264 -21.89 12.76 -1.66
N ILE A 265 -22.34 11.59 -1.20
CA ILE A 265 -21.76 10.28 -1.57
C ILE A 265 -22.77 9.56 -2.44
N VAL A 266 -22.36 9.09 -3.62
CA VAL A 266 -23.17 8.25 -4.50
C VAL A 266 -22.54 6.87 -4.58
N THR A 267 -23.25 5.85 -4.12
CA THR A 267 -22.83 4.46 -4.24
C THR A 267 -23.41 3.87 -5.51
N VAL A 268 -22.56 3.37 -6.40
CA VAL A 268 -22.96 2.76 -7.66
C VAL A 268 -22.58 1.30 -7.63
N LYS A 269 -23.59 0.43 -7.68
CA LYS A 269 -23.43 -1.01 -7.89
C LYS A 269 -22.96 -1.28 -9.33
N ILE A 270 -22.02 -2.20 -9.50
CA ILE A 270 -21.38 -2.60 -10.75
C ILE A 270 -21.24 -4.13 -10.83
N SER A 271 -21.02 -4.66 -12.03
CA SER A 271 -20.77 -6.10 -12.19
C SER A 271 -19.52 -6.55 -11.42
N PRO A 272 -19.59 -7.68 -10.68
CA PRO A 272 -18.47 -8.23 -9.87
C PRO A 272 -17.14 -8.45 -10.61
N ASP A 273 -17.22 -8.67 -11.92
CA ASP A 273 -16.11 -9.00 -12.82
C ASP A 273 -15.44 -7.77 -13.44
N VAL A 274 -15.89 -6.57 -13.08
CA VAL A 274 -15.41 -5.31 -13.65
C VAL A 274 -14.47 -4.59 -12.66
N ASP A 275 -13.41 -3.99 -13.21
CA ASP A 275 -12.43 -3.23 -12.43
C ASP A 275 -13.08 -2.01 -11.77
N GLN A 276 -13.31 -2.11 -10.47
CA GLN A 276 -13.95 -1.09 -9.64
C GLN A 276 -13.20 0.24 -9.68
N ALA A 277 -11.86 0.19 -9.61
CA ALA A 277 -11.03 1.40 -9.58
C ALA A 277 -11.08 2.12 -10.92
N LYS A 278 -11.08 1.36 -12.03
CA LYS A 278 -11.27 1.91 -13.36
C LYS A 278 -12.65 2.55 -13.51
N VAL A 279 -13.72 1.87 -13.12
CA VAL A 279 -15.09 2.42 -13.21
C VAL A 279 -15.25 3.69 -12.38
N GLN A 280 -14.72 3.71 -11.15
CA GLN A 280 -14.73 4.91 -10.31
C GLN A 280 -14.00 6.08 -10.98
N ASN A 281 -12.81 5.84 -11.53
CA ASN A 281 -12.02 6.87 -12.22
C ASN A 281 -12.73 7.40 -13.47
N ASP A 282 -13.30 6.51 -14.29
CA ASP A 282 -14.01 6.88 -15.52
C ASP A 282 -15.26 7.73 -15.20
N LEU A 283 -16.02 7.35 -14.16
CA LEU A 283 -17.17 8.12 -13.68
C LEU A 283 -16.77 9.53 -13.18
N MET A 284 -15.67 9.64 -12.44
CA MET A 284 -15.23 10.95 -11.94
C MET A 284 -14.64 11.84 -13.04
N GLN A 285 -13.86 11.27 -13.97
CA GLN A 285 -13.33 12.03 -15.11
C GLN A 285 -14.44 12.52 -16.03
N GLY A 286 -15.41 11.66 -16.36
CA GLY A 286 -16.56 12.07 -17.17
C GLY A 286 -17.39 13.16 -16.50
N TYR A 287 -17.54 13.09 -15.17
CA TYR A 287 -18.23 14.11 -14.37
C TYR A 287 -17.52 15.45 -14.46
N GLU A 288 -16.20 15.49 -14.23
CA GLU A 288 -15.44 16.73 -14.27
C GLU A 288 -15.48 17.41 -15.65
N VAL A 289 -15.41 16.63 -16.71
CA VAL A 289 -15.51 17.14 -18.09
C VAL A 289 -16.88 17.77 -18.32
N ALA A 290 -17.95 17.05 -17.97
CA ALA A 290 -19.32 17.54 -18.15
C ALA A 290 -19.60 18.77 -17.30
N HIS A 291 -19.18 18.75 -16.03
CA HIS A 291 -19.32 19.86 -15.10
C HIS A 291 -18.67 21.14 -15.64
N LYS A 292 -17.42 21.04 -16.14
CA LYS A 292 -16.71 22.19 -16.75
C LYS A 292 -17.43 22.72 -17.99
N VAL A 293 -18.00 21.85 -18.82
CA VAL A 293 -18.74 22.24 -20.03
C VAL A 293 -20.04 22.95 -19.67
N LEU A 294 -20.78 22.43 -18.68
CA LEU A 294 -22.04 23.00 -18.21
C LEU A 294 -21.84 24.37 -17.55
N GLN A 295 -20.78 24.54 -16.75
CA GLN A 295 -20.42 25.85 -16.17
C GLN A 295 -20.05 26.88 -17.24
N LYS A 296 -19.25 26.51 -18.24
CA LYS A 296 -18.92 27.43 -19.34
C LYS A 296 -20.14 27.85 -20.15
N LYS A 297 -21.20 27.03 -20.22
CA LYS A 297 -22.45 27.39 -20.89
C LYS A 297 -23.29 28.35 -20.05
N SER A 298 -23.38 28.18 -18.73
CA SER A 298 -24.09 29.14 -17.88
C SER A 298 -23.39 30.51 -17.85
N GLU A 299 -22.06 30.53 -17.78
CA GLU A 299 -21.25 31.75 -17.92
C GLU A 299 -21.32 32.32 -19.34
N GLY A 300 -21.38 31.44 -20.34
CA GLY A 300 -21.53 31.77 -21.76
C GLY A 300 -22.89 32.36 -22.11
N GLU A 301 -23.99 31.93 -21.50
CA GLU A 301 -25.34 32.48 -21.69
C GLU A 301 -25.47 33.87 -21.05
N LEU A 302 -24.73 34.12 -19.96
CA LEU A 302 -24.52 35.47 -19.39
C LEU A 302 -23.68 36.38 -20.32
N SER A 303 -22.80 35.81 -21.15
CA SER A 303 -21.87 36.50 -22.05
C SER A 303 -22.35 36.63 -23.51
N THR A 304 -23.21 35.71 -23.98
CA THR A 304 -23.62 35.60 -25.40
C THR A 304 -25.00 36.21 -25.66
N LYS A 305 -25.10 37.49 -25.32
CA LYS A 305 -25.83 38.45 -26.16
C LYS A 305 -25.12 38.71 -27.50
N ASN A 306 -24.02 38.02 -27.84
CA ASN A 306 -23.34 38.15 -29.14
C ASN A 306 -22.67 36.86 -29.67
N LYS A 307 -23.26 36.34 -30.75
CA LYS A 307 -22.72 35.65 -31.95
C LYS A 307 -21.91 34.33 -31.84
N LYS A 308 -22.58 33.27 -32.34
CA LYS A 308 -22.16 32.21 -33.30
C LYS A 308 -20.75 31.61 -33.16
N ASN A 309 -20.69 30.35 -32.71
CA ASN A 309 -19.64 29.40 -33.09
C ASN A 309 -20.24 28.03 -33.41
N ARG A 310 -20.12 27.58 -34.67
CA ARG A 310 -20.88 26.44 -35.25
C ARG A 310 -20.21 25.06 -35.15
N HIS A 311 -18.97 24.95 -34.64
CA HIS A 311 -18.29 23.65 -34.50
C HIS A 311 -18.42 23.03 -33.11
N SER A 312 -18.32 23.81 -32.02
CA SER A 312 -18.64 23.31 -30.68
C SER A 312 -20.11 22.91 -30.52
N SER A 313 -21.02 23.44 -31.34
CA SER A 313 -22.45 23.09 -31.27
C SER A 313 -22.77 21.64 -31.64
N ARG A 314 -21.95 20.91 -32.41
CA ARG A 314 -22.32 19.54 -32.83
C ARG A 314 -22.13 18.50 -31.72
N GLU A 315 -20.96 18.49 -31.09
CA GLU A 315 -20.69 17.61 -29.94
C GLU A 315 -21.61 17.99 -28.76
N ILE A 316 -21.79 19.30 -28.53
CA ILE A 316 -22.68 19.84 -27.48
C ILE A 316 -24.16 19.53 -27.76
N ASN A 317 -24.64 19.61 -29.01
CA ASN A 317 -26.02 19.24 -29.31
C ASN A 317 -26.23 17.73 -29.18
N SER A 318 -25.24 16.89 -29.54
CA SER A 318 -25.34 15.44 -29.31
C SER A 318 -25.43 15.10 -27.82
N LEU A 319 -24.73 15.86 -26.96
CA LEU A 319 -24.80 15.82 -25.50
C LEU A 319 -26.21 16.17 -24.99
N PHE A 320 -26.84 17.23 -25.52
CA PHE A 320 -28.19 17.64 -25.15
C PHE A 320 -29.28 16.71 -25.68
N ASP A 321 -29.11 16.16 -26.89
CA ASP A 321 -30.03 15.16 -27.45
C ASP A 321 -30.01 13.89 -26.60
N LEU A 322 -28.84 13.49 -26.09
CA LEU A 322 -28.71 12.36 -25.15
C LEU A 322 -29.40 12.65 -23.81
N VAL A 323 -29.23 13.87 -23.27
CA VAL A 323 -29.83 14.30 -21.98
C VAL A 323 -31.35 14.44 -22.06
N ASN A 324 -31.89 14.98 -23.16
CA ASN A 324 -33.33 15.17 -23.36
C ASN A 324 -34.09 13.88 -23.66
N GLN A 325 -33.38 12.81 -24.06
CA GLN A 325 -33.96 11.48 -24.27
C GLN A 325 -34.03 10.63 -23.00
N LEU A 326 -33.59 11.14 -21.84
CA LEU A 326 -33.61 10.41 -20.58
C LEU A 326 -34.96 10.56 -19.86
N PRO A 327 -35.83 9.53 -19.83
CA PRO A 327 -37.10 9.56 -19.09
C PRO A 327 -36.93 9.68 -17.56
N ILE A 328 -35.70 9.57 -17.07
CA ILE A 328 -35.34 9.49 -15.65
C ILE A 328 -35.36 10.87 -14.97
N ILE A 329 -35.17 11.97 -15.71
CA ILE A 329 -35.11 13.33 -15.14
C ILE A 329 -36.47 13.76 -14.55
N ALA A 330 -37.59 13.24 -15.06
CA ALA A 330 -38.92 13.55 -14.54
C ALA A 330 -39.21 12.92 -13.15
N LYS A 331 -38.46 11.88 -12.76
CA LYS A 331 -38.70 11.13 -11.50
C LYS A 331 -37.80 11.53 -10.34
N LEU A 332 -36.73 12.30 -10.60
CA LEU A 332 -35.74 12.71 -9.59
C LEU A 332 -35.87 14.20 -9.20
N MET A 333 -36.83 14.92 -9.78
CA MET A 333 -37.11 16.34 -9.47
C MET A 333 -38.49 16.57 -8.81
N GLU A 334 -39.16 15.51 -8.35
CA GLU A 334 -40.27 15.58 -7.36
C GLU A 334 -39.75 15.29 -5.96
#